data_AF-A0A527Q2K0-F1
#
_entry.id   AF-A0A527Q2K0-F1
#
_cell.length_a   1.000
_cell.length_b   1.000
_cell.length_c   1.000
_cell.angle_alpha   90.00
_cell.angle_beta   90.00
_cell.angle_gamma   90.00
#
_symmetry.space_group_name_H-M   'P 1'
#
loop_
_entity.id
_entity.type
_entity.pdbx_description
1 polymer ?
#
loop_
_entity_poly.entity_id
_entity_poly.type
_entity_poly.pdbx_seq_one_letter_code
_entity_poly.pdbx_strand_id
1 'polypeptide(L)' 'MGQPAASPAIAALRERVARLEGGPARNRATLPFGVPRIDKVLPGGGLALGALHDVAGGRNGAIDGAAAALFAAGI' A
#
# COMPACT_ATOMS: atom_id res chain seq x y z
N MET A 1 28.29 18.00 1.36
CA MET A 1 26.99 18.42 0.78
C MET A 1 25.92 18.14 1.81
N GLY A 2 25.59 19.12 2.66
CA GLY A 2 24.63 18.96 3.75
C GLY A 2 23.21 18.88 3.20
N GLN A 3 22.44 17.90 3.64
CA GLN A 3 21.00 17.88 3.39
C GLN A 3 20.42 19.19 3.92
N PRO A 4 19.60 19.94 3.15
CA PRO A 4 18.89 21.06 3.71
C PRO A 4 18.06 20.53 4.87
N ALA A 5 18.29 21.06 6.08
CA ALA A 5 17.47 20.75 7.23
C ALA A 5 16.01 20.87 6.78
N ALA A 6 15.26 19.77 6.85
CA ALA A 6 13.89 19.75 6.35
C ALA A 6 13.17 20.94 6.96
N SER A 7 12.60 21.81 6.10
CA SER A 7 11.88 23.00 6.53
C SER A 7 11.00 22.64 7.73
N PRO A 8 10.94 23.46 8.79
CA PRO A 8 10.12 23.19 9.97
C PRO A 8 8.68 22.79 9.62
N ALA A 9 8.15 23.33 8.52
CA ALA A 9 6.84 22.98 7.96
C ALA A 9 6.76 21.52 7.46
N ILE A 10 7.80 21.02 6.79
CA ILE A 10 7.87 19.62 6.32
C ILE A 10 7.98 18.66 7.51
N ALA A 11 8.75 19.01 8.53
CA ALA A 11 8.83 18.21 9.76
C ALA A 11 7.47 18.12 10.48
N ALA A 12 6.80 19.27 10.66
CA ALA A 12 5.47 19.33 11.26
C ALA A 12 4.41 18.56 10.44
N LEU A 13 4.51 18.60 9.11
CA LEU A 13 3.62 17.83 8.23
C LEU A 13 3.84 16.33 8.40
N ARG A 14 5.11 15.86 8.39
CA ARG A 14 5.43 14.44 8.60
C ARG A 14 4.94 13.93 9.95
N GLU A 15 5.10 14.73 11.00
CA GLU A 15 4.60 14.39 12.33
C GLU A 15 3.07 14.26 12.34
N ARG A 16 2.37 15.19 11.68
CA ARG A 16 0.90 15.15 11.58
C ARG A 16 0.41 13.96 10.76
N VAL A 17 1.10 13.60 9.69
CA VAL A 17 0.83 12.39 8.90
C VAL A 17 1.03 11.14 9.77
N ALA A 18 2.15 11.02 10.48
CA ALA A 18 2.41 9.87 11.35
C ALA A 18 1.35 9.68 12.45
N ARG A 19 0.78 10.78 12.98
CA ARG A 19 -0.34 10.70 13.93
C ARG A 19 -1.65 10.21 13.28
N LEU A 20 -1.87 10.51 11.99
CA LEU A 20 -3.07 10.13 11.25
C LEU A 20 -3.00 8.70 10.67
N GLU A 21 -1.80 8.23 10.32
CA GLU A 21 -1.58 6.89 9.75
C GLU A 21 -1.91 5.75 10.73
N GLY A 22 -2.20 6.07 12.00
CA GLY A 22 -2.45 5.10 13.04
C GLY A 22 -1.15 4.48 13.54
N GLY A 23 -1.20 3.86 14.73
CA GLY A 23 -0.03 3.18 15.31
C GLY A 23 0.56 2.11 14.37
N PRO A 24 1.79 1.64 14.63
CA PRO A 24 2.48 0.69 13.78
C PRO A 24 1.54 -0.45 13.37
N ALA A 25 1.50 -0.74 12.07
CA ALA A 25 0.63 -1.76 11.50
C ALA A 25 0.69 -3.00 12.38
N ARG A 26 -0.43 -3.31 13.05
CA ARG A 26 -0.54 -4.49 13.91
C ARG A 26 -0.05 -5.67 13.09
N ASN A 27 0.89 -6.44 13.62
CA ASN A 27 1.47 -7.59 12.94
C ASN A 27 0.32 -8.51 12.50
N ARG A 28 -0.07 -8.39 11.23
CA ARG A 28 -1.22 -9.06 10.64
C ARG A 28 -0.65 -10.16 9.76
N ALA A 29 -1.23 -11.34 9.87
CA ALA A 29 -0.97 -12.39 8.90
C ALA A 29 -1.30 -11.86 7.48
N THR A 30 -0.54 -12.28 6.49
CA THR A 30 -0.69 -11.88 5.09
C THR A 30 -1.00 -13.09 4.22
N LEU A 31 -1.81 -12.91 3.19
CA LEU A 31 -2.07 -13.88 2.14
C LEU A 31 -1.14 -13.58 0.95
N PRO A 32 -0.14 -14.44 0.65
CA PRO A 32 0.72 -14.25 -0.51
C PRO A 32 -0.01 -14.63 -1.82
N PHE A 33 0.36 -14.00 -2.92
CA PHE A 33 -0.13 -14.38 -4.26
C PHE A 33 0.59 -15.61 -4.81
N GLY A 34 1.74 -15.98 -4.23
CA GLY A 34 2.59 -17.05 -4.76
C GLY A 34 3.36 -16.63 -6.02
N VAL A 35 3.36 -15.33 -6.33
CA VAL A 35 4.07 -14.73 -7.45
C VAL A 35 5.18 -13.85 -6.88
N PRO A 36 6.46 -14.30 -6.89
CA PRO A 36 7.54 -13.60 -6.20
C PRO A 36 7.74 -12.15 -6.61
N ARG A 37 7.37 -11.79 -7.85
CA ARG A 37 7.46 -10.40 -8.32
C ARG A 37 6.39 -9.49 -7.69
N ILE A 38 5.22 -10.04 -7.33
CA ILE A 38 4.13 -9.32 -6.66
C ILE A 38 4.40 -9.29 -5.16
N ASP A 39 4.67 -10.44 -4.54
CA ASP A 39 4.82 -10.54 -3.09
C ASP A 39 5.96 -9.66 -2.56
N LYS A 40 7.06 -9.53 -3.31
CA LYS A 40 8.21 -8.69 -2.92
C LYS A 40 7.92 -7.19 -2.84
N VAL A 41 6.93 -6.69 -3.58
CA VAL A 41 6.62 -5.25 -3.60
C VAL A 41 5.50 -4.86 -2.64
N LEU A 42 4.76 -5.85 -2.13
CA LEU A 42 3.68 -5.63 -1.16
C LEU A 42 4.22 -5.58 0.28
N PRO A 43 3.77 -4.61 1.10
CA PRO A 43 4.12 -4.58 2.52
C PRO A 43 3.73 -5.91 3.21
N GLY A 44 4.68 -6.52 3.93
CA GLY A 44 4.43 -7.79 4.62
C GLY A 44 4.30 -9.02 3.71
N GLY A 45 4.60 -8.90 2.41
CA GLY A 45 4.68 -10.04 1.50
C GLY A 45 3.35 -10.54 0.92
N GLY A 46 2.28 -9.75 1.02
CA GLY A 46 0.96 -10.15 0.51
C GLY A 46 -0.17 -9.26 1.00
N LEU A 47 -1.42 -9.74 0.87
CA LEU A 47 -2.61 -9.05 1.34
C LEU A 47 -2.77 -9.23 2.84
N ALA A 48 -2.72 -8.14 3.62
CA ALA A 48 -2.98 -8.19 5.05
C ALA A 48 -4.39 -8.72 5.36
N LEU A 49 -4.48 -9.73 6.22
CA LEU A 49 -5.74 -10.32 6.63
C LEU A 49 -6.55 -9.36 7.52
N GLY A 50 -7.87 -9.31 7.29
CA GLY A 50 -8.78 -8.40 7.97
C GLY A 50 -8.63 -6.93 7.55
N ALA A 51 -7.98 -6.66 6.42
CA ALA A 51 -7.96 -5.36 5.76
C ALA A 51 -8.84 -5.35 4.51
N LEU A 52 -9.29 -4.17 4.11
CA LEU A 52 -9.95 -3.95 2.82
C LEU A 52 -8.86 -3.66 1.78
N HIS A 53 -8.87 -4.39 0.68
CA HIS A 53 -7.96 -4.19 -0.46
C HIS A 53 -8.76 -3.76 -1.69
N ASP A 54 -8.26 -2.76 -2.41
CA ASP A 54 -8.86 -2.28 -3.65
C ASP A 54 -8.00 -2.73 -4.84
N VAL A 55 -8.66 -3.25 -5.88
CA VAL A 55 -8.02 -3.70 -7.11
C VAL A 55 -8.63 -2.91 -8.25
N ALA A 56 -7.78 -2.17 -8.97
CA ALA A 56 -8.21 -1.31 -10.05
C ALA A 56 -7.21 -1.34 -11.21
N GLY A 57 -7.67 -0.90 -12.39
CA GLY A 57 -6.79 -0.59 -13.51
C GLY A 57 -5.84 0.56 -13.16
N GLY A 58 -4.63 0.56 -13.72
CA GLY A 58 -3.67 1.65 -13.51
C GLY A 58 -4.09 2.95 -14.21
N ARG A 59 -3.70 4.11 -13.66
CA ARG A 59 -3.88 5.46 -14.25
C ARG A 59 -5.22 5.66 -15.00
N ASN A 60 -5.21 5.82 -16.33
CA ASN A 60 -6.40 6.09 -17.16
C ASN A 60 -7.28 4.84 -17.40
N GLY A 61 -6.98 3.70 -16.77
CA GLY A 61 -7.63 2.40 -16.92
C GLY A 61 -8.95 2.27 -16.16
N ALA A 62 -9.76 3.32 -16.06
CA ALA A 62 -11.12 3.23 -15.48
C ALA A 62 -12.01 2.20 -16.20
N ILE A 63 -11.63 1.80 -17.42
CA ILE A 63 -12.31 0.82 -18.27
C ILE A 63 -11.83 -0.62 -17.98
N ASP A 64 -10.71 -0.80 -17.27
CA ASP A 64 -10.12 -2.12 -16.97
C ASP A 64 -10.76 -2.81 -15.76
N GLY A 65 -11.94 -2.35 -15.33
CA GLY A 65 -12.68 -2.93 -14.20
C GLY A 65 -12.94 -4.43 -14.36
N ALA A 66 -13.13 -4.91 -15.60
CA ALA A 66 -13.27 -6.34 -15.86
C ALA A 66 -11.99 -7.13 -15.54
N ALA A 67 -10.81 -6.60 -15.88
CA ALA A 67 -9.54 -7.26 -15.57
C ALA A 67 -9.25 -7.24 -14.06
N ALA A 68 -9.54 -6.12 -13.39
CA ALA A 68 -9.43 -6.01 -11.94
C ALA A 68 -10.36 -7.00 -11.22
N ALA A 69 -11.61 -7.12 -11.67
CA ALA A 69 -12.58 -8.06 -11.11
C ALA A 69 -12.15 -9.52 -11.33
N LEU A 70 -11.68 -9.87 -12.54
CA LEU A 70 -11.17 -11.22 -12.82
C LEU A 70 -9.93 -11.56 -12.00
N PHE A 71 -9.03 -10.59 -11.80
CA PHE A 71 -7.88 -10.76 -10.92
C PHE A 71 -8.33 -11.05 -9.49
N ALA A 72 -9.22 -10.21 -8.94
CA ALA A 72 -9.73 -10.39 -7.59
C ALA A 72 -10.49 -11.71 -7.38
N ALA A 73 -11.24 -12.16 -8.39
CA ALA A 73 -11.92 -13.44 -8.37
C ALA A 73 -10.98 -14.66 -8.41
N GLY A 74 -9.72 -14.47 -8.84
CA GLY A 74 -8.70 -15.51 -8.88
C GLY A 74 -7.80 -15.58 -7.64
N ILE A 75 -8.02 -14.72 -6.65
CA ILE A 75 -7.35 -14.73 -5.34
C ILE A 75 -8.04 -15.75 -4.43
#